data_AF-A0A975T5V5-F1
#
_entry.id   AF-A0A975T5V5-F1
#
_cell.length_a   1.000
_cell.length_b   1.000
_cell.length_c   1.000
_cell.angle_alpha   90.00
_cell.angle_beta   90.00
_cell.angle_gamma   90.00
#
_symmetry.space_group_name_H-M   'P 1'
#
loop_
_entity.id
_entity.type
_entity.pdbx_description
1 polymer ?
#
loop_
_entity_poly.entity_id
_entity_poly.type
_entity_poly.pdbx_seq_one_letter_code
_entity_poly.pdbx_strand_id
1 'polypeptide(L)' 'MSPKHTKIKFPLWQYLNQPLFSCHSKFIWNPRHFATLWRIQLLERCWTKECDAKGPQQS' A
#
# COMPACT_ATOMS: atom_id res chain seq x y z
N MET A 1 24.12 11.83 2.96
CA MET A 1 23.27 12.30 1.85
C MET A 1 21.82 11.91 2.16
N SER A 2 20.95 12.87 2.42
CA SER A 2 19.53 12.59 2.69
C SER A 2 18.85 12.21 1.37
N PRO A 3 18.12 11.07 1.29
CA PRO A 3 17.38 10.73 0.09
C PRO A 3 16.34 11.83 -0.14
N LYS A 4 16.54 12.61 -1.21
CA LYS A 4 15.55 13.58 -1.68
C LYS A 4 14.31 12.77 -2.07
N HIS A 5 13.35 12.67 -1.17
CA HIS A 5 12.05 12.06 -1.41
C HIS A 5 11.35 12.89 -2.49
N THR A 6 11.63 12.60 -3.76
CA THR A 6 10.68 12.84 -4.83
C THR A 6 9.45 12.06 -4.41
N LYS A 7 8.46 12.79 -3.86
CA LYS A 7 7.17 12.24 -3.40
C LYS A 7 6.43 11.76 -4.63
N ILE A 8 6.88 10.66 -5.23
CA ILE A 8 6.09 9.93 -6.20
C ILE A 8 4.90 9.43 -5.39
N LYS A 9 3.78 10.18 -5.44
CA LYS A 9 2.52 9.87 -4.76
C LYS A 9 1.84 8.62 -5.32
N PHE A 10 2.50 7.97 -6.28
CA PHE A 10 2.04 6.79 -6.97
C PHE A 10 2.98 5.62 -6.64
N PRO A 11 2.45 4.49 -6.17
CA PRO A 11 3.22 3.28 -5.95
C PRO A 11 3.62 2.63 -7.30
N LEU A 12 4.56 3.26 -8.02
CA LEU A 12 5.06 2.81 -9.32
C LEU A 12 5.52 1.35 -9.26
N TRP A 13 6.25 1.01 -8.20
CA TRP A 13 6.76 -0.34 -8.02
C TRP A 13 5.66 -1.39 -7.83
N GLN A 14 4.65 -1.10 -7.00
CA GLN A 14 3.52 -2.03 -6.85
C GLN A 14 2.65 -2.12 -8.10
N TYR A 15 2.57 -1.07 -8.90
CA TYR A 15 1.87 -1.11 -10.20
C TYR A 15 2.61 -2.02 -11.19
N LEU A 16 3.93 -1.87 -11.30
CA LEU A 16 4.75 -2.73 -12.17
C LEU A 16 4.75 -4.19 -11.71
N ASN A 17 4.66 -4.44 -10.40
CA ASN A 17 4.61 -5.79 -9.82
C ASN A 17 3.18 -6.35 -9.68
N GLN A 18 2.22 -5.83 -10.45
CA GLN A 18 0.87 -6.38 -10.44
C GLN A 18 0.88 -7.86 -10.89
N PRO A 19 0.08 -8.75 -10.26
CA PRO A 19 -0.01 -10.14 -10.68
C PRO A 19 -0.69 -10.20 -12.04
N LEU A 20 0.09 -10.41 -13.11
CA LEU A 20 -0.42 -10.40 -14.48
C LEU A 20 -1.30 -11.63 -14.80
N PHE A 21 -1.18 -12.71 -14.02
CA PHE A 21 -1.76 -14.03 -14.33
C PHE A 21 -2.51 -14.70 -13.18
N SER A 22 -2.94 -13.95 -12.16
CA SER A 22 -3.73 -14.55 -11.07
C SER A 22 -5.20 -14.64 -11.44
N CYS A 23 -5.83 -15.81 -11.29
CA CYS A 23 -7.29 -15.95 -11.44
C CYS A 23 -8.08 -15.12 -10.40
N HIS A 24 -7.44 -14.77 -9.28
CA HIS A 24 -8.08 -14.04 -8.18
C HIS A 24 -7.90 -12.52 -8.24
N SER A 25 -6.89 -11.99 -8.93
CA SER A 25 -6.66 -10.54 -9.00
C SER A 25 -6.80 -10.05 -10.45
N LYS A 26 -7.70 -9.10 -10.64
CA LYS A 26 -7.92 -8.48 -11.95
C LYS A 26 -6.76 -7.54 -12.24
N PHE A 27 -6.11 -7.71 -13.38
CA PHE A 27 -5.09 -6.77 -13.83
C PHE A 27 -5.74 -5.41 -14.13
N ILE A 28 -5.23 -4.34 -13.50
CA ILE A 28 -5.78 -2.98 -13.64
C ILE A 28 -4.85 -2.19 -14.55
N TRP A 29 -5.28 -1.96 -15.80
CA TRP A 29 -4.54 -1.19 -16.81
C TRP A 29 -4.46 0.31 -16.54
N ASN A 30 -5.41 0.86 -15.76
CA ASN A 30 -5.46 2.30 -15.50
C ASN A 30 -4.66 2.62 -14.22
N PRO A 31 -3.51 3.32 -14.32
CA PRO A 31 -2.67 3.61 -13.16
C PRO A 31 -3.37 4.48 -12.12
N ARG A 32 -4.27 5.39 -12.53
CA ARG A 32 -5.06 6.19 -11.58
C ARG A 32 -6.01 5.33 -10.76
N HIS A 33 -6.65 4.37 -11.40
CA HIS A 33 -7.56 3.44 -10.75
C HIS A 33 -6.81 2.53 -9.77
N PHE A 34 -5.66 2.01 -10.18
CA PHE A 34 -4.78 1.24 -9.30
C PHE A 34 -4.33 2.06 -8.08
N ALA A 35 -3.97 3.33 -8.27
CA ALA A 35 -3.53 4.19 -7.17
C ALA A 35 -4.60 4.34 -6.07
N THR A 36 -5.86 4.52 -6.47
CA THR A 36 -6.99 4.65 -5.54
C THR A 36 -7.24 3.34 -4.80
N LEU A 37 -7.29 2.22 -5.52
CA LEU A 37 -7.49 0.90 -4.92
C LEU A 37 -6.36 0.54 -3.95
N TRP A 38 -5.12 0.81 -4.34
CA TRP A 38 -3.95 0.55 -3.49
C TRP A 38 -3.99 1.37 -2.20
N ARG A 39 -4.43 2.64 -2.27
CA ARG A 39 -4.61 3.47 -1.07
C ARG A 39 -5.66 2.91 -0.12
N ILE A 40 -6.80 2.44 -0.65
CA ILE A 40 -7.86 1.83 0.15
C ILE A 40 -7.32 0.57 0.85
N GLN A 41 -6.66 -0.33 0.12
CA GLN A 41 -6.07 -1.54 0.69
C GLN A 41 -5.01 -1.22 1.75
N LEU A 42 -4.22 -0.17 1.55
CA LEU A 42 -3.25 0.27 2.55
C LEU A 42 -3.95 0.73 3.83
N LEU A 43 -5.03 1.51 3.70
CA LEU A 43 -5.83 1.95 4.84
C LEU A 43 -6.49 0.75 5.56
N GLU A 44 -7.06 -0.21 4.82
CA GLU A 44 -7.64 -1.43 5.39
C GLU A 44 -6.59 -2.24 6.17
N ARG A 45 -5.37 -2.36 5.66
CA ARG A 45 -4.27 -3.03 6.37
C ARG A 45 -3.88 -2.30 7.64
N CYS A 46 -3.74 -0.98 7.57
CA CYS A 46 -3.47 -0.16 8.76
C CYS A 46 -4.62 -0.22 9.77
N TRP A 47 -5.86 -0.33 9.29
CA TRP A 47 -7.06 -0.41 10.12
C TRP A 47 -7.19 -1.77 10.81
N THR A 48 -6.85 -2.85 10.11
CA THR A 48 -6.86 -4.22 10.65
C THR A 48 -5.67 -4.47 11.58
N LYS A 49 -4.61 -3.68 11.46
CA LYS A 49 -3.47 -3.75 12.37
C LYS A 49 -3.90 -3.14 13.70
N GLU A 50 -4.18 -3.97 14.70
CA GLU A 50 -4.32 -3.50 16.07
C GLU A 50 -3.11 -2.62 16.42
N CYS A 51 -3.37 -1.44 16.97
CA CYS A 51 -2.31 -0.56 17.44
C CYS A 51 -1.48 -1.31 18.50
N ASP A 52 -0.31 -1.81 18.11
CA ASP A 52 0.74 -2.29 19.02
C ASP A 52 1.26 -1.19 19.96
N ALA A 53 0.69 0.02 19.90
CA ALA A 53 0.87 1.08 20.89
C ALA A 53 0.18 0.76 22.23
N LYS A 54 0.20 -0.50 22.67
CA LYS A 54 0.20 -0.81 24.10
C LYS A 54 1.54 -0.34 24.62
N GLY A 55 1.58 0.91 25.11
CA GLY A 55 2.72 1.39 25.88
C GLY A 55 3.10 0.37 26.95
N PRO A 56 4.36 0.31 27.40
CA PRO A 56 4.79 -0.65 28.40
C PRO A 56 3.82 -0.57 29.59
N GLN A 57 3.02 -1.62 29.78
CA GLN A 57 2.22 -1.75 30.98
C GLN A 57 3.21 -1.98 32.10
N GLN A 58 3.55 -0.89 32.81
CA GLN A 58 4.27 -0.96 34.06
C GLN A 58 3.33 -1.61 35.06
N SER A 59 3.61 -2.87 35.41
CA SER A 59 3.02 -3.55 36.57
C SER A 59 4.12 -3.88 37.56
#